data_AF-A0A918CWZ5-F1
#
_entry.id   AF-A0A918CWZ5-F1
#
_cell.length_a   1.000
_cell.length_b   1.000
_cell.length_c   1.000
_cell.angle_alpha   90.00
_cell.angle_beta   90.00
_cell.angle_gamma   90.00
#
_symmetry.space_group_name_H-M   'P 1'
#
loop_
_entity.id
_entity.type
_entity.pdbx_description
1 polymer ?
#
loop_
_entity_poly.entity_id
_entity_poly.type
_entity_poly.pdbx_seq_one_letter_code
_entity_poly.pdbx_strand_id
1 'polypeptide(L)'
;MRAVGETLRLGRATVPPPDIGPRLRLLSPTEVALRFDGTPYRKRIPAGRAWTLLLAQGSPVALVLGLDPLSRSATPAEIDAYLDRATLRQRLLFGHTRSE
;
A
#
# COMPACT_ATOMS: atom_id res chain seq x y z
N MET A 1 -7.12 -9.52 7.37
CA MET A 1 -6.27 -8.34 7.12
C MET A 1 -5.01 -8.29 7.98
N ARG A 2 -5.04 -8.71 9.26
CA ARG A 2 -3.85 -8.67 10.14
C ARG A 2 -2.63 -9.45 9.59
N ALA A 3 -2.83 -10.71 9.16
CA ALA A 3 -1.76 -11.52 8.56
C ALA A 3 -1.11 -10.85 7.33
N VAL A 4 -1.90 -10.14 6.51
CA VAL A 4 -1.38 -9.37 5.36
C VAL A 4 -0.46 -8.24 5.81
N GLY A 5 -0.84 -7.53 6.88
CA GLY A 5 0.01 -6.48 7.47
C GLY A 5 1.34 -7.02 7.97
N GLU A 6 1.32 -8.17 8.65
CA GLU A 6 2.51 -8.85 9.17
C GLU A 6 3.43 -9.31 8.03
N THR A 7 2.90 -9.96 7.00
CA THR A 7 3.68 -10.41 5.84
C THR A 7 4.33 -9.26 5.07
N LEU A 8 3.68 -8.10 5.04
CA LEU A 8 4.22 -6.89 4.41
C LEU A 8 5.14 -6.10 5.35
N ARG A 9 5.22 -6.47 6.63
CA ARG A 9 5.94 -5.76 7.71
C ARG A 9 5.40 -4.34 7.97
N LEU A 10 4.10 -4.15 7.78
CA LEU A 10 3.45 -2.87 8.05
C LEU A 10 3.32 -2.64 9.56
N GLY A 11 3.44 -1.39 9.97
CA GLY A 11 3.37 -0.97 11.36
C GLY A 11 2.28 0.08 11.59
N ARG A 12 2.22 0.61 12.82
CA ARG A 12 1.35 1.74 13.18
C ARG A 12 1.83 3.01 12.47
N ALA A 13 0.99 4.04 12.45
CA ALA A 13 1.41 5.37 11.98
C ALA A 13 2.55 5.91 12.86
N THR A 14 3.77 5.92 12.33
CA THR A 14 4.96 6.55 12.92
C THR A 14 5.47 7.63 11.98
N VAL A 15 6.32 8.53 12.47
CA VAL A 15 6.99 9.54 11.63
C VAL A 15 8.51 9.33 11.74
N PRO A 16 9.18 8.79 10.70
CA PRO A 16 8.61 8.27 9.43
C PRO A 16 7.90 6.91 9.61
N PRO A 17 7.06 6.48 8.65
CA PRO A 17 6.55 5.11 8.58
C PRO A 17 7.68 4.07 8.56
N PRO A 18 7.41 2.80 8.90
CA PRO A 18 8.43 1.76 8.84
C PRO A 18 8.86 1.49 7.38
N ASP A 19 10.17 1.27 7.19
CA ASP A 19 10.71 0.76 5.93
C ASP A 19 10.30 -0.70 5.75
N ILE A 20 9.59 -0.98 4.66
CA ILE A 20 9.14 -2.34 4.32
C ILE A 20 9.93 -2.96 3.18
N GLY A 21 11.05 -2.36 2.78
CA GLY A 21 11.89 -2.84 1.71
C GLY A 21 11.24 -2.69 0.33
N PRO A 22 11.83 -3.34 -0.70
CA PRO A 22 11.22 -3.38 -2.01
C PRO A 22 9.96 -4.26 -1.96
N ARG A 23 8.81 -3.66 -2.23
CA ARG A 23 7.50 -4.35 -2.27
C ARG A 23 6.80 -4.24 -3.61
N LEU A 24 7.12 -3.22 -4.38
CA LEU A 24 6.46 -2.93 -5.65
C LEU A 24 7.42 -3.16 -6.80
N ARG A 25 6.92 -3.84 -7.84
CA ARG A 25 7.61 -3.98 -9.12
C ARG A 25 6.69 -3.52 -10.23
N LEU A 26 7.19 -2.65 -11.11
CA LEU A 26 6.48 -2.23 -12.30
C LEU A 26 6.26 -3.43 -13.24
N LEU A 27 5.04 -3.61 -13.75
CA LEU A 27 4.73 -4.64 -14.75
C LEU A 27 4.42 -4.04 -16.12
N SER A 28 3.72 -2.90 -16.12
CA SER A 28 3.36 -2.13 -17.30
C SER A 28 3.16 -0.66 -16.90
N PRO A 29 2.94 0.26 -17.84
CA PRO A 29 2.65 1.66 -17.51
C PRO A 29 1.40 1.86 -16.63
N THR A 30 0.53 0.86 -16.48
CA THR A 30 -0.72 0.95 -15.71
C THR A 30 -0.88 -0.15 -14.66
N GLU A 31 0.16 -0.95 -14.41
CA GLU A 31 0.10 -2.06 -13.48
C GLU A 31 1.39 -2.24 -12.68
N VAL A 32 1.21 -2.54 -11.39
CA VAL A 32 2.30 -2.91 -10.49
C VAL A 32 2.01 -4.22 -9.78
N ALA A 33 3.07 -4.96 -9.45
CA ALA A 33 2.99 -6.14 -8.61
C ALA A 33 3.40 -5.79 -7.17
N LEU A 34 2.55 -6.13 -6.21
CA LEU A 34 2.87 -6.16 -4.79
C LEU A 34 3.40 -7.56 -4.40
N ARG A 35 4.62 -7.60 -3.87
CA ARG A 35 5.27 -8.81 -3.33
C ARG A 35 4.90 -9.00 -1.87
N PHE A 36 4.64 -10.26 -1.51
CA PHE A 36 4.47 -10.72 -0.14
C PHE A 36 5.67 -11.61 0.22
N ASP A 37 6.27 -11.42 1.40
CA ASP A 37 7.36 -12.29 1.85
C ASP A 37 6.86 -13.71 2.14
N GLY A 38 7.73 -14.71 1.97
CA GLY A 38 7.42 -16.10 2.29
C GLY A 38 6.45 -16.79 1.31
N THR A 39 6.16 -16.19 0.16
CA THR A 39 5.29 -16.76 -0.87
C THR A 39 5.79 -16.45 -2.29
N PRO A 40 5.60 -17.37 -3.26
CA PRO A 40 5.91 -17.09 -4.66
C PRO A 40 4.87 -16.15 -5.32
N TYR A 41 3.72 -15.92 -4.67
CA TYR A 41 2.62 -15.16 -5.26
C TYR A 41 2.80 -13.64 -5.12
N ARG A 42 2.32 -12.91 -6.12
CA ARG A 42 2.27 -11.45 -6.15
C ARG A 42 0.87 -10.98 -6.51
N LYS A 43 0.45 -9.84 -5.95
CA LYS A 43 -0.84 -9.21 -6.29
C LYS A 43 -0.63 -8.14 -7.35
N ARG A 44 -1.33 -8.24 -8.48
CA ARG A 44 -1.39 -7.15 -9.47
C ARG A 44 -2.35 -6.06 -8.97
N ILE A 45 -1.91 -4.81 -9.08
CA ILE A 45 -2.67 -3.63 -8.66
C ILE A 45 -2.72 -2.68 -9.86
N PRO A 46 -3.93 -2.31 -10.33
CA PRO A 46 -4.09 -1.25 -11.32
C PRO A 46 -3.55 0.07 -10.77
N ALA A 47 -2.82 0.82 -11.58
CA ALA A 47 -2.25 2.11 -11.21
C ALA A 47 -2.34 3.10 -12.38
N GLY A 48 -2.44 4.38 -12.06
CA GLY A 48 -2.41 5.44 -13.07
C GLY A 48 -1.00 5.66 -13.62
N ARG A 49 -0.90 6.02 -14.91
CA ARG A 49 0.39 6.23 -15.60
C ARG A 49 1.28 7.28 -14.92
N ALA A 50 0.69 8.35 -14.40
CA ALA A 50 1.44 9.38 -13.67
C ALA A 50 2.13 8.80 -12.42
N TRP A 51 1.45 7.91 -11.71
CA TRP A 51 1.96 7.29 -10.49
C TRP A 51 3.02 6.21 -10.78
N THR A 52 2.84 5.41 -11.83
CA THR A 52 3.84 4.41 -12.23
C THR A 52 5.14 5.02 -12.72
N LEU A 53 5.10 6.23 -13.32
CA LEU A 53 6.30 6.98 -13.69
C LEU A 53 7.12 7.40 -12.46
N LEU A 54 6.47 7.82 -11.37
CA LEU A 54 7.17 8.14 -10.11
C LEU A 54 7.87 6.90 -9.53
N LEU A 55 7.19 5.75 -9.56
CA LEU A 55 7.77 4.49 -9.14
C LEU A 55 8.98 4.09 -10.01
N ALA A 56 8.89 4.30 -11.33
CA ALA A 56 9.99 4.02 -12.26
C ALA A 56 11.23 4.90 -12.02
N GLN A 57 11.06 6.09 -11.45
CA GLN A 57 12.13 6.98 -11.03
C GLN A 57 12.73 6.63 -9.67
N GLY A 58 12.27 5.55 -9.03
CA GLY A 58 12.75 5.10 -7.72
C GLY A 58 12.15 5.86 -6.54
N SER A 59 11.07 6.61 -6.75
CA SER A 59 10.40 7.32 -5.66
C SER A 59 9.84 6.34 -4.63
N PRO A 60 10.09 6.55 -3.32
CA PRO A 60 9.45 5.77 -2.26
C PRO A 60 7.93 5.88 -2.34
N VAL A 61 7.23 4.77 -2.12
CA VAL A 61 5.76 4.71 -2.13
C VAL A 61 5.28 4.32 -0.74
N ALA A 62 4.31 5.07 -0.22
CA ALA A 62 3.60 4.68 0.98
C ALA A 62 2.59 3.57 0.66
N LEU A 63 2.62 2.49 1.43
CA LEU A 63 1.60 1.45 1.43
C LEU A 63 0.76 1.57 2.70
N VAL A 64 -0.55 1.75 2.53
CA VAL A 64 -1.51 1.88 3.63
C VAL A 64 -2.48 0.70 3.58
N LEU A 65 -2.64 0.02 4.71
CA LEU A 65 -3.56 -1.10 4.87
C LEU A 65 -4.64 -0.75 5.88
N GLY A 66 -5.86 -0.59 5.36
CA GLY A 66 -7.06 -0.50 6.17
C GLY A 66 -7.43 -1.84 6.81
N LEU A 67 -7.70 -1.83 8.12
CA LEU A 67 -8.10 -3.03 8.87
C LEU A 67 -9.62 -3.21 8.95
N ASP A 68 -10.37 -2.14 8.72
CA ASP A 68 -11.83 -2.15 8.68
C ASP A 68 -12.31 -2.37 7.24
N PRO A 69 -13.44 -3.07 7.03
CA PRO A 69 -13.97 -3.29 5.70
C PRO A 69 -14.36 -1.96 5.03
N LEU A 70 -14.14 -1.89 3.72
CA LEU A 70 -14.62 -0.82 2.85
C LEU A 70 -15.31 -1.46 1.64
N SER A 71 -16.40 -0.84 1.17
CA SER A 71 -17.10 -1.33 -0.03
C SER A 71 -16.17 -1.35 -1.24
N ARG A 72 -16.32 -2.36 -2.11
CA ARG A 72 -15.63 -2.39 -3.41
C ARG A 72 -16.13 -1.29 -4.36
N SER A 73 -17.32 -0.76 -4.11
CA SER A 73 -17.93 0.33 -4.87
C SER A 73 -17.76 1.70 -4.20
N ALA A 74 -16.87 1.81 -3.20
CA ALA A 74 -16.64 3.07 -2.50
C ALA A 74 -16.15 4.15 -3.48
N THR A 75 -16.80 5.30 -3.42
CA THR A 75 -16.41 6.52 -4.14
C THR A 75 -15.14 7.12 -3.53
N PRO A 76 -14.44 8.03 -4.24
CA PRO A 76 -13.29 8.74 -3.69
C PRO A 76 -13.59 9.43 -2.35
N ALA A 77 -14.73 10.12 -2.23
CA ALA A 77 -15.12 10.79 -0.99
C ALA A 77 -15.35 9.82 0.18
N GLU A 78 -15.89 8.63 -0.10
CA GLU A 78 -16.05 7.59 0.92
C GLU A 78 -14.71 6.97 1.33
N ILE A 79 -13.76 6.87 0.41
CA ILE A 79 -12.38 6.45 0.69
C ILE A 79 -11.70 7.48 1.60
N ASP A 80 -11.82 8.77 1.30
CA ASP A 80 -11.23 9.83 2.12
C ASP A 80 -11.82 9.82 3.54
N ALA A 81 -13.15 9.77 3.65
CA ALA A 81 -13.82 9.69 4.93
C ALA A 81 -13.49 8.38 5.69
N TYR A 82 -13.22 7.29 4.97
CA TYR A 82 -12.72 6.05 5.56
C TYR A 82 -11.32 6.24 6.15
N LEU A 83 -10.40 6.85 5.41
CA LEU A 83 -9.02 7.08 5.84
C LEU A 83 -8.99 7.97 7.10
N ASP A 84 -9.80 9.02 7.16
CA ASP A 84 -9.91 9.89 8.34
C ASP A 84 -10.36 9.11 9.58
N ARG A 85 -11.49 8.39 9.46
CA ARG A 85 -12.03 7.60 10.58
C ARG A 85 -11.09 6.49 11.01
N ALA A 86 -10.48 5.79 10.06
CA ALA A 86 -9.56 4.70 10.35
C ALA A 86 -8.25 5.21 10.97
N THR A 87 -7.79 6.40 10.59
CA THR A 87 -6.64 7.07 11.21
C THR A 87 -6.93 7.38 12.67
N LEU A 88 -8.05 8.04 12.96
CA LEU A 88 -8.46 8.40 14.33
C LEU A 88 -8.59 7.16 15.24
N ARG A 89 -9.07 6.05 14.67
CA ARG A 89 -9.24 4.77 15.40
C ARG A 89 -8.00 3.89 15.39
N GLN A 90 -6.88 4.36 14.81
CA GLN A 90 -5.63 3.61 14.70
C GLN A 90 -5.81 2.24 14.02
N ARG A 91 -6.66 2.21 12.99
CA ARG A 91 -7.04 1.03 12.20
C ARG A 91 -6.41 1.02 10.81
N LEU A 92 -5.37 1.83 10.62
CA LEU A 92 -4.50 1.82 9.46
C LEU A 92 -3.11 1.30 9.85
N LEU A 93 -2.53 0.46 9.00
CA LEU A 93 -1.12 0.11 9.04
C LEU A 93 -0.38 0.76 7.87
N PHE A 94 0.88 1.12 8.09
CA PHE A 94 1.69 1.91 7.19
C PHE A 94 3.03 1.24 6.92
N GLY A 95 3.62 1.57 5.78
CA GLY A 95 5.04 1.37 5.51
C GLY A 95 5.45 2.14 4.26
N HIS A 96 6.73 2.46 4.12
CA HIS A 96 7.28 3.01 2.89
C HIS A 96 8.11 1.96 2.17
N THR A 97 7.94 1.89 0.86
CA THR A 97 8.78 1.05 0.01
C THR A 97 10.05 1.79 -0.36
N ARG A 98 11.10 1.04 -0.62
CA ARG A 98 12.27 1.50 -1.39
C ARG A 98 12.23 0.91 -2.79
N SER A 99 12.95 1.54 -3.72
CA SER A 99 13.25 0.91 -5.01
C SER A 99 14.04 -0.39 -4.79
N GLU A 100 13.85 -1.37 -5.69
CA GLU A 100 14.79 -2.49 -5.83
C GLU A 100 16.19 -1.97 -6.21
#